data_AF-A0AAW0GQI8-F1
#
_entry.id   AF-A0AAW0GQI8-F1
#
_cell.length_a   1.000
_cell.length_b   1.000
_cell.length_c   1.000
_cell.angle_alpha   90.00
_cell.angle_beta   90.00
_cell.angle_gamma   90.00
#
_symmetry.space_group_name_H-M   'P 1'
#
loop_
_entity.id
_entity.type
_entity.pdbx_description
1 polymer ?
#
loop_
_entity_poly.entity_id
_entity_poly.type
_entity_poly.pdbx_seq_one_letter_code
_entity_poly.pdbx_strand_id
1 'polypeptide(L)'
;MPLPQIPLPFPPNVDVKKQSIEVPGTKRPGQTGHYRNAAFPFLTLDTPDTFRTLPEVFESGIRRSGKDAPCLGHRPIISESPLKHADHFVWQTYGEVDARRRAVGSALLKFFNDGVITAGEMKTVGLWSKNCPGWQVVDLAVQAYGFCSVSLYDTLGKDAVEYIINHAETSIIFAANQHIPTLLKLSPRTPGIKILVSLDKLSHQSRTILDAWGQERNIQVWDLQQVEEYGRKHLVDLQPVKPDQITTICYTSGTTGNPKGALLTQGALANSAHALTVGLDIENIVPRFLSYLPLAHIYEVRVHL
;
A
#
# COMPACT_ATOMS: atom_id res chain seq x y z
N MET A 1 24.09 -7.94 0.92
CA MET A 1 24.45 -6.59 1.40
C MET A 1 24.24 -6.54 2.90
N PRO A 2 25.10 -5.82 3.65
CA PRO A 2 24.83 -5.54 5.04
C PRO A 2 23.47 -4.82 5.19
N LEU A 3 22.82 -5.04 6.32
CA LEU A 3 21.57 -4.37 6.65
C LEU A 3 21.87 -2.91 7.03
N PRO A 4 21.06 -1.93 6.59
CA PRO A 4 21.13 -0.55 7.07
C PRO A 4 21.22 -0.46 8.59
N GLN A 5 22.07 0.40 9.14
CA GLN A 5 22.07 0.60 10.60
C GLN A 5 20.81 1.36 11.01
N ILE A 6 19.87 0.66 11.65
CA ILE A 6 18.61 1.23 12.18
C ILE A 6 18.34 0.64 13.58
N PRO A 7 17.80 1.44 14.51
CA PRO A 7 17.52 2.86 14.39
C PRO A 7 18.82 3.71 14.32
N LEU A 8 18.72 4.91 13.75
CA LEU A 8 19.78 5.91 13.84
C LEU A 8 19.56 6.69 15.15
N PRO A 9 20.42 6.54 16.17
CA PRO A 9 20.18 7.15 17.48
C PRO A 9 20.21 8.66 17.42
N PHE A 10 19.57 9.31 18.41
CA PHE A 10 19.65 10.76 18.55
C PHE A 10 21.12 11.16 18.82
N PRO A 11 21.65 12.20 18.14
CA PRO A 11 23.02 12.64 18.40
C PRO A 11 23.15 13.15 19.84
N PRO A 12 24.30 12.94 20.50
CA PRO A 12 24.49 13.37 21.89
C PRO A 12 24.46 14.91 22.06
N ASN A 13 24.80 15.67 21.01
CA ASN A 13 24.95 17.13 21.05
C ASN A 13 24.06 17.80 19.99
N VAL A 14 22.73 17.78 20.17
CA VAL A 14 21.81 18.48 19.26
C VAL A 14 21.69 19.96 19.63
N ASP A 15 21.96 20.83 18.64
CA ASP A 15 21.76 22.27 18.78
C ASP A 15 20.27 22.62 18.74
N VAL A 16 19.66 22.81 19.92
CA VAL A 16 18.26 23.18 20.06
C VAL A 16 17.93 24.57 19.49
N LYS A 17 18.94 25.42 19.25
CA LYS A 17 18.76 26.73 18.61
C LYS A 17 18.81 26.65 17.08
N LYS A 18 19.22 25.52 16.51
CA LYS A 18 19.29 25.27 15.07
C LYS A 18 18.65 23.93 14.73
N GLN A 19 17.32 23.90 14.74
CA GLN A 19 16.55 22.67 14.54
C GLN A 19 16.37 22.29 13.06
N SER A 20 16.54 23.23 12.14
CA SER A 20 16.41 23.00 10.70
C SER A 20 17.56 23.60 9.90
N ILE A 21 17.89 22.94 8.79
CA ILE A 21 18.87 23.40 7.81
C ILE A 21 18.27 23.27 6.41
N GLU A 22 18.52 24.27 5.57
CA GLU A 22 18.08 24.25 4.17
C GLU A 22 18.80 23.12 3.42
N VAL A 23 18.07 22.39 2.59
CA VAL A 23 18.62 21.41 1.66
C VAL A 23 19.27 22.18 0.50
N PRO A 24 20.58 22.02 0.26
CA PRO A 24 21.29 22.78 -0.77
C PRO A 24 20.65 22.67 -2.15
N GLY A 25 20.53 23.79 -2.87
CA GLY A 25 20.04 23.84 -4.25
C GLY A 25 18.51 23.76 -4.42
N THR A 26 17.73 23.77 -3.34
CA THR A 26 16.26 23.65 -3.42
C THR A 26 15.52 24.97 -3.54
N LYS A 27 16.15 26.09 -3.17
CA LYS A 27 15.53 27.42 -3.23
C LYS A 27 15.29 27.85 -4.67
N ARG A 28 14.08 28.34 -4.94
CA ARG A 28 13.65 28.87 -6.25
C ARG A 28 13.18 30.33 -6.10
N PRO A 29 13.22 31.15 -7.16
CA PRO A 29 12.66 32.50 -7.11
C PRO A 29 11.22 32.50 -6.59
N GLY A 30 10.94 33.29 -5.55
CA GLY A 30 9.62 33.36 -4.93
C GLY A 30 9.27 32.23 -3.95
N GLN A 31 10.20 31.34 -3.64
CA GLN A 31 9.98 30.20 -2.72
C GLN A 31 11.11 30.10 -1.69
N THR A 32 10.80 29.55 -0.52
CA THR A 32 11.84 29.10 0.43
C THR A 32 12.54 27.86 -0.11
N GLY A 33 13.75 27.57 0.36
CA GLY A 33 14.32 26.24 0.18
C GLY A 33 13.52 25.18 0.94
N HIS A 34 13.77 23.92 0.64
CA HIS A 34 13.29 22.80 1.43
C HIS A 34 14.13 22.73 2.70
N TYR A 35 13.52 22.46 3.86
CA TYR A 35 14.23 22.34 5.12
C TYR A 35 14.17 20.90 5.63
N ARG A 36 15.26 20.47 6.24
CA ARG A 36 15.37 19.17 6.92
C ARG A 36 15.79 19.37 8.37
N ASN A 37 15.58 18.34 9.18
CA ASN A 37 16.08 18.31 10.55
C ASN A 37 17.62 18.43 10.55
N ALA A 38 18.14 19.36 11.32
CA ALA A 38 19.58 19.65 11.38
C ALA A 38 20.36 18.68 12.27
N ALA A 39 19.70 17.93 13.16
CA ALA A 39 20.34 16.96 14.05
C ALA A 39 20.89 15.75 13.28
N PHE A 40 20.28 15.41 12.15
CA PHE A 40 20.60 14.18 11.43
C PHE A 40 21.33 14.46 10.09
N PRO A 41 22.10 13.50 9.56
CA PRO A 41 22.68 13.63 8.23
C PRO A 41 21.60 13.72 7.13
N PHE A 42 21.96 14.26 5.97
CA PHE A 42 21.05 14.28 4.83
C PHE A 42 21.07 12.92 4.13
N LEU A 43 20.03 12.11 4.36
CA LEU A 43 19.91 10.78 3.76
C LEU A 43 19.31 10.89 2.36
N THR A 44 20.01 10.33 1.38
CA THR A 44 19.61 10.26 -0.02
C THR A 44 19.68 8.82 -0.51
N LEU A 45 19.20 8.52 -1.71
CA LEU A 45 19.30 7.18 -2.29
C LEU A 45 20.75 6.74 -2.59
N ASP A 46 21.69 7.70 -2.61
CA ASP A 46 23.12 7.44 -2.81
C ASP A 46 23.88 7.31 -1.49
N THR A 47 23.21 7.53 -0.35
CA THR A 47 23.81 7.31 0.96
C THR A 47 24.11 5.81 1.13
N PRO A 48 25.34 5.42 1.52
CA PRO A 48 25.66 4.02 1.82
C PRO A 48 24.68 3.42 2.83
N ASP A 49 24.42 2.12 2.68
CA ASP A 49 23.57 1.36 3.61
C ASP A 49 22.17 1.96 3.83
N THR A 50 21.55 2.53 2.79
CA THR A 50 20.15 3.00 2.81
C THR A 50 19.21 2.05 2.06
N PHE A 51 17.91 2.09 2.38
CA PHE A 51 16.90 1.39 1.60
C PHE A 51 16.61 2.15 0.31
N ARG A 52 16.65 1.45 -0.82
CA ARG A 52 16.42 2.02 -2.16
C ARG A 52 15.06 1.66 -2.73
N THR A 53 14.44 0.60 -2.24
CA THR A 53 13.14 0.12 -2.71
C THR A 53 12.30 -0.40 -1.54
N LEU A 54 10.98 -0.40 -1.66
CA LEU A 54 10.10 -0.91 -0.61
C LEU A 54 10.25 -2.42 -0.37
N PRO A 55 10.48 -3.27 -1.38
CA PRO A 55 10.82 -4.66 -1.14
C PRO A 55 12.06 -4.84 -0.24
N GLU A 56 13.09 -4.00 -0.37
CA GLU A 56 14.25 -4.06 0.52
C GLU A 56 13.90 -3.77 1.99
N VAL A 57 12.95 -2.86 2.24
CA VAL A 57 12.43 -2.54 3.57
C VAL A 57 11.75 -3.76 4.17
N PHE A 58 10.79 -4.35 3.45
CA PHE A 58 10.07 -5.55 3.90
C PHE A 58 11.02 -6.74 4.15
N GLU A 59 11.94 -7.01 3.22
CA GLU A 59 12.92 -8.09 3.37
C GLU A 59 13.90 -7.83 4.52
N SER A 60 14.18 -6.56 4.83
CA SER A 60 14.92 -6.23 6.05
C SER A 60 14.14 -6.55 7.30
N GLY A 61 12.81 -6.35 7.31
CA GLY A 61 11.94 -6.77 8.41
C GLY A 61 12.06 -8.27 8.68
N ILE A 62 12.00 -9.09 7.62
CA ILE A 62 12.20 -10.54 7.71
C ILE A 62 13.59 -10.90 8.23
N ARG A 63 14.65 -10.31 7.67
CA ARG A 63 16.03 -10.63 8.08
C ARG A 63 16.33 -10.28 9.54
N ARG A 64 15.67 -9.26 10.10
CA ARG A 64 15.87 -8.83 11.49
C ARG A 64 15.01 -9.60 12.47
N SER A 65 13.74 -9.81 12.14
CA SER A 65 12.75 -10.38 13.07
C SER A 65 12.64 -11.91 12.95
N GLY A 66 13.00 -12.47 11.79
CA GLY A 66 12.73 -13.86 11.44
C GLY A 66 11.35 -14.05 10.80
N LYS A 67 11.19 -15.12 10.02
CA LYS A 67 9.93 -15.40 9.29
C LYS A 67 8.76 -15.71 10.21
N ASP A 68 9.02 -16.29 11.37
CA ASP A 68 7.98 -16.70 12.32
C ASP A 68 7.53 -15.56 13.26
N ALA A 69 8.17 -14.38 13.17
CA ALA A 69 7.80 -13.23 13.99
C ALA A 69 6.44 -12.64 13.55
N PRO A 70 5.63 -12.10 14.49
CA PRO A 70 4.40 -11.40 14.17
C PRO A 70 4.63 -10.20 13.23
N CYS A 71 3.80 -10.08 12.20
CA CYS A 71 3.83 -9.01 11.20
C CYS A 71 2.52 -8.21 11.19
N LEU A 72 1.39 -8.83 10.83
CA LEU A 72 0.09 -8.15 10.73
C LEU A 72 -0.91 -8.71 11.75
N GLY A 73 -1.38 -7.84 12.66
CA GLY A 73 -2.37 -8.17 13.68
C GLY A 73 -3.74 -7.61 13.37
N HIS A 74 -4.81 -8.35 13.71
CA HIS A 74 -6.17 -7.81 13.73
C HIS A 74 -7.02 -8.48 14.82
N ARG A 75 -8.16 -7.86 15.16
CA ARG A 75 -9.14 -8.44 16.07
C ARG A 75 -10.21 -9.17 15.26
N PRO A 76 -10.37 -10.50 15.42
CA PRO A 76 -11.40 -11.26 14.72
C PRO A 76 -12.81 -10.69 14.94
N ILE A 77 -13.66 -10.78 13.93
CA ILE A 77 -15.09 -10.46 14.05
C ILE A 77 -15.79 -11.70 14.63
N ILE A 78 -16.50 -11.53 15.75
CA ILE A 78 -17.30 -12.58 16.41
C ILE A 78 -18.77 -12.50 15.99
N SER A 79 -19.26 -11.30 15.68
CA SER A 79 -20.60 -11.06 15.16
C SER A 79 -20.57 -9.91 14.19
N GLU A 80 -21.25 -10.02 13.06
CA GLU A 80 -21.41 -8.94 12.08
C GLU A 80 -22.63 -8.06 12.42
N SER A 81 -23.56 -8.54 13.26
CA SER A 81 -24.80 -7.83 13.59
C SER A 81 -25.32 -8.21 14.99
N PRO A 82 -25.09 -7.37 16.03
CA PRO A 82 -24.27 -6.15 16.02
C PRO A 82 -22.78 -6.48 15.78
N LEU A 83 -22.06 -5.56 15.14
CA LEU A 83 -20.63 -5.72 14.90
C LEU A 83 -19.88 -5.84 16.24
N LYS A 84 -19.26 -6.99 16.47
CA LYS A 84 -18.48 -7.29 17.69
C LYS A 84 -17.16 -7.92 17.32
N HIS A 85 -16.08 -7.32 17.82
CA HIS A 85 -14.73 -7.87 17.71
C HIS A 85 -14.34 -8.66 18.96
N ALA A 86 -13.50 -9.67 18.78
CA ALA A 86 -12.85 -10.38 19.88
C ALA A 86 -12.00 -9.43 20.72
N ASP A 87 -11.81 -9.73 22.00
CA ASP A 87 -10.98 -8.95 22.94
C ASP A 87 -9.47 -9.20 22.78
N HIS A 88 -9.06 -10.05 21.84
CA HIS A 88 -7.68 -10.40 21.56
C HIS A 88 -7.33 -10.16 20.08
N PHE A 89 -6.03 -10.04 19.81
CA PHE A 89 -5.48 -9.98 18.46
C PHE A 89 -5.04 -11.37 18.00
N VAL A 90 -5.28 -11.66 16.72
CA VAL A 90 -4.62 -12.75 16.00
C VAL A 90 -3.58 -12.14 15.06
N TRP A 91 -2.47 -12.85 14.88
CA TRP A 91 -1.31 -12.35 14.16
C TRP A 91 -0.98 -13.26 12.99
N GLN A 92 -0.61 -12.64 11.88
CA GLN A 92 0.07 -13.31 10.77
C GLN A 92 1.57 -13.09 10.91
N THR A 93 2.36 -14.11 10.62
CA THR A 93 3.82 -14.02 10.64
C THR A 93 4.36 -13.33 9.39
N TYR A 94 5.61 -12.86 9.44
CA TYR A 94 6.29 -12.33 8.26
C TYR A 94 6.32 -13.34 7.09
N GLY A 95 6.52 -14.63 7.38
CA GLY A 95 6.54 -15.69 6.38
C GLY A 95 5.17 -15.91 5.74
N GLU A 96 4.09 -15.85 6.52
CA GLU A 96 2.72 -15.92 6.00
C GLU A 96 2.40 -14.71 5.11
N VAL A 97 2.75 -13.50 5.55
CA VAL A 97 2.54 -12.27 4.78
C VAL A 97 3.36 -12.29 3.48
N ASP A 98 4.60 -12.78 3.52
CA ASP A 98 5.45 -12.94 2.33
C ASP A 98 4.83 -13.92 1.32
N ALA A 99 4.35 -15.07 1.78
CA ALA A 99 3.69 -16.06 0.93
C ALA A 99 2.41 -15.49 0.29
N ARG A 100 1.60 -14.77 1.07
CA ARG A 100 0.37 -14.14 0.59
C ARG A 100 0.64 -13.04 -0.45
N ARG A 101 1.58 -12.12 -0.19
CA ARG A 101 1.90 -11.05 -1.15
C ARG A 101 2.47 -11.62 -2.46
N ARG A 102 3.26 -12.70 -2.41
CA ARG A 102 3.78 -13.40 -3.60
C ARG A 102 2.66 -14.04 -4.41
N ALA A 103 1.69 -14.66 -3.74
CA ALA A 103 0.51 -15.20 -4.40
C ALA A 103 -0.29 -14.09 -5.09
N VAL A 104 -0.66 -13.02 -4.38
CA VAL A 104 -1.41 -11.89 -4.97
C VAL A 104 -0.66 -11.27 -6.14
N GLY A 105 0.64 -10.99 -5.98
CA GLY A 105 1.43 -10.35 -7.03
C GLY A 105 1.63 -11.25 -8.26
N SER A 106 1.77 -12.56 -8.07
CA SER A 106 1.81 -13.52 -9.17
C SER A 106 0.49 -13.56 -9.94
N ALA A 107 -0.65 -13.51 -9.24
CA ALA A 107 -1.96 -13.41 -9.87
C ALA A 107 -2.12 -12.11 -10.68
N LEU A 108 -1.73 -10.96 -10.10
CA LEU A 108 -1.74 -9.66 -10.79
C LEU A 108 -0.91 -9.70 -12.08
N LEU A 109 0.31 -10.23 -12.00
CA LEU A 109 1.19 -10.32 -13.15
C LEU A 109 0.63 -11.26 -14.23
N LYS A 110 0.00 -12.37 -13.83
CA LYS A 110 -0.65 -13.30 -14.76
C LYS A 110 -1.86 -12.65 -15.45
N PHE A 111 -2.75 -12.01 -14.68
CA PHE A 111 -3.89 -11.26 -15.25
C PHE A 111 -3.42 -10.19 -16.23
N PHE A 112 -2.32 -9.50 -15.93
CA PHE A 112 -1.75 -8.48 -16.81
C PHE A 112 -1.18 -9.09 -18.09
N ASN A 113 -0.35 -10.13 -17.98
CA ASN A 113 0.29 -10.78 -19.12
C ASN A 113 -0.72 -11.47 -20.05
N ASP A 114 -1.84 -11.95 -19.51
CA ASP A 114 -2.93 -12.55 -20.28
C ASP A 114 -3.85 -11.50 -20.93
N GLY A 115 -3.63 -10.20 -20.65
CA GLY A 115 -4.46 -9.11 -21.16
C GLY A 115 -5.83 -9.00 -20.51
N VAL A 116 -6.06 -9.64 -19.35
CA VAL A 116 -7.32 -9.55 -18.60
C VAL A 116 -7.44 -8.19 -17.91
N ILE A 117 -6.35 -7.71 -17.31
CA ILE A 117 -6.23 -6.36 -16.77
C ILE A 117 -5.28 -5.56 -17.64
N THR A 118 -5.58 -4.29 -17.85
CA THR A 118 -4.82 -3.39 -18.72
C THR A 118 -4.01 -2.41 -17.90
N ALA A 119 -2.91 -1.93 -18.47
CA ALA A 119 -2.21 -0.75 -18.00
C ALA A 119 -2.45 0.40 -18.98
N GLY A 120 -2.63 1.59 -18.42
CA GLY A 120 -2.45 2.83 -19.15
C GLY A 120 -0.98 3.23 -19.14
N GLU A 121 -0.68 4.47 -18.74
CA GLU A 121 0.70 4.90 -18.49
C GLU A 121 1.39 4.08 -17.37
N MET A 122 0.59 3.55 -16.43
CA MET A 122 1.05 2.77 -15.28
C MET A 122 0.20 1.51 -15.10
N LYS A 123 0.80 0.48 -14.50
CA LYS A 123 0.11 -0.75 -14.09
C LYS A 123 -0.61 -0.53 -12.76
N THR A 124 -1.76 0.12 -12.79
CA THR A 124 -2.47 0.57 -11.59
C THR A 124 -3.34 -0.52 -10.95
N VAL A 125 -3.41 -0.53 -9.62
CA VAL A 125 -4.24 -1.43 -8.81
C VAL A 125 -5.00 -0.59 -7.79
N GLY A 126 -6.32 -0.57 -7.88
CA GLY A 126 -7.17 0.19 -6.97
C GLY A 126 -7.34 -0.50 -5.61
N LEU A 127 -7.37 0.29 -4.54
CA LEU A 127 -7.63 -0.18 -3.18
C LEU A 127 -8.73 0.68 -2.52
N TRP A 128 -9.86 0.09 -2.11
CA TRP A 128 -10.96 0.80 -1.46
C TRP A 128 -11.63 0.07 -0.28
N SER A 129 -11.26 0.43 0.94
CA SER A 129 -11.63 -0.21 2.18
C SER A 129 -11.06 0.60 3.34
N LYS A 130 -11.60 0.36 4.53
CA LYS A 130 -10.92 0.67 5.79
C LYS A 130 -9.66 -0.18 5.94
N ASN A 131 -8.83 0.19 6.92
CA ASN A 131 -7.60 -0.53 7.22
C ASN A 131 -7.91 -1.99 7.58
N CYS A 132 -7.27 -2.91 6.87
CA CYS A 132 -7.36 -4.32 7.16
C CYS A 132 -6.07 -5.03 6.69
N PRO A 133 -5.76 -6.22 7.23
CA PRO A 133 -4.58 -6.97 6.80
C PRO A 133 -4.60 -7.33 5.30
N GLY A 134 -5.79 -7.57 4.73
CA GLY A 134 -5.94 -7.85 3.30
C GLY A 134 -5.45 -6.71 2.41
N TRP A 135 -5.78 -5.47 2.77
CA TRP A 135 -5.26 -4.28 2.09
C TRP A 135 -3.73 -4.28 2.10
N GLN A 136 -3.12 -4.46 3.28
CA GLN A 136 -1.66 -4.40 3.42
C GLN A 136 -0.96 -5.49 2.61
N VAL A 137 -1.53 -6.70 2.57
CA VAL A 137 -1.02 -7.80 1.74
C VAL A 137 -1.04 -7.44 0.26
N VAL A 138 -2.13 -6.83 -0.22
CA VAL A 138 -2.25 -6.41 -1.62
C VAL A 138 -1.27 -5.27 -1.93
N ASP A 139 -1.14 -4.28 -1.05
CA ASP A 139 -0.21 -3.17 -1.27
C ASP A 139 1.25 -3.65 -1.28
N LEU A 140 1.65 -4.54 -0.35
CA LEU A 140 2.96 -5.20 -0.38
C LEU A 140 3.20 -6.03 -1.65
N ALA A 141 2.16 -6.65 -2.21
CA ALA A 141 2.24 -7.37 -3.48
C ALA A 141 2.46 -6.40 -4.65
N VAL A 142 1.70 -5.31 -4.69
CA VAL A 142 1.82 -4.24 -5.70
C VAL A 142 3.24 -3.67 -5.71
N GLN A 143 3.77 -3.33 -4.54
CA GLN A 143 5.13 -2.82 -4.37
C GLN A 143 6.20 -3.81 -4.84
N ALA A 144 6.02 -5.11 -4.55
CA ALA A 144 6.98 -6.15 -4.89
C ALA A 144 7.00 -6.53 -6.37
N TYR A 145 5.86 -6.44 -7.06
CA TYR A 145 5.70 -6.83 -8.47
C TYR A 145 5.74 -5.63 -9.43
N GLY A 146 6.07 -4.43 -8.93
CA GLY A 146 6.23 -3.25 -9.75
C GLY A 146 4.92 -2.70 -10.34
N PHE A 147 3.80 -2.95 -9.67
CA PHE A 147 2.53 -2.28 -9.94
C PHE A 147 2.47 -0.95 -9.18
N CYS A 148 1.42 -0.17 -9.41
CA CYS A 148 1.19 1.09 -8.74
C CYS A 148 -0.16 1.10 -8.01
N SER A 149 -0.16 1.27 -6.69
CA SER A 149 -1.40 1.29 -5.91
C SER A 149 -2.10 2.64 -6.04
N VAL A 150 -3.43 2.59 -6.15
CA VAL A 150 -4.30 3.77 -6.21
C VAL A 150 -5.30 3.65 -5.08
N SER A 151 -5.05 4.36 -3.99
CA SER A 151 -5.90 4.30 -2.80
C SER A 151 -7.11 5.22 -2.92
N LEU A 152 -8.28 4.68 -2.65
CA LEU A 152 -9.57 5.38 -2.60
C LEU A 152 -9.99 5.51 -1.13
N TYR A 153 -10.32 6.74 -0.73
CA TYR A 153 -10.82 7.03 0.63
C TYR A 153 -12.33 6.82 0.72
N ASP A 154 -12.77 6.30 1.87
CA ASP A 154 -14.20 6.20 2.21
C ASP A 154 -14.92 7.55 2.31
N THR A 155 -14.17 8.62 2.56
CA THR A 155 -14.71 9.99 2.63
C THR A 155 -14.91 10.64 1.27
N LEU A 156 -14.47 9.99 0.18
CA LEU A 156 -14.67 10.52 -1.17
C LEU A 156 -16.10 10.26 -1.64
N GLY A 157 -16.68 11.27 -2.28
CA GLY A 157 -17.95 11.12 -3.00
C GLY A 157 -17.79 10.20 -4.21
N LYS A 158 -18.91 9.64 -4.69
CA LYS A 158 -18.94 8.74 -5.86
C LYS A 158 -18.31 9.35 -7.11
N ASP A 159 -18.49 10.66 -7.32
CA ASP A 159 -17.93 11.36 -8.47
C ASP A 159 -16.40 11.45 -8.40
N ALA A 160 -15.84 11.62 -7.20
CA ALA A 160 -14.39 11.59 -7.00
C ALA A 160 -13.82 10.19 -7.20
N VAL A 161 -14.52 9.15 -6.72
CA VAL A 161 -14.11 7.75 -6.96
C VAL A 161 -14.08 7.43 -8.45
N GLU A 162 -15.14 7.77 -9.17
CA GLU A 162 -15.22 7.60 -10.62
C GLU A 162 -14.11 8.34 -11.35
N TYR A 163 -13.91 9.62 -11.00
CA TYR A 163 -12.83 10.42 -11.58
C TYR A 163 -11.48 9.74 -11.37
N ILE A 164 -11.17 9.28 -10.15
CA ILE A 164 -9.89 8.66 -9.82
C ILE A 164 -9.70 7.36 -10.60
N ILE A 165 -10.72 6.50 -10.68
CA ILE A 165 -10.65 5.23 -11.41
C ILE A 165 -10.33 5.47 -12.88
N ASN A 166 -11.00 6.45 -13.50
CA ASN A 166 -10.77 6.79 -14.90
C ASN A 166 -9.41 7.48 -15.11
N HIS A 167 -9.06 8.45 -14.27
CA HIS A 167 -7.83 9.21 -14.37
C HIS A 167 -6.58 8.35 -14.11
N ALA A 168 -6.68 7.35 -13.21
CA ALA A 168 -5.61 6.39 -12.97
C ALA A 168 -5.71 5.14 -13.86
N GLU A 169 -6.64 5.11 -14.82
CA GLU A 169 -6.85 4.03 -15.78
C GLU A 169 -6.91 2.64 -15.13
N THR A 170 -7.56 2.55 -13.94
CA THR A 170 -7.51 1.37 -13.08
C THR A 170 -8.45 0.28 -13.57
N SER A 171 -7.90 -0.89 -13.91
CA SER A 171 -8.65 -2.02 -14.46
C SER A 171 -8.93 -3.14 -13.45
N ILE A 172 -8.24 -3.14 -12.31
CA ILE A 172 -8.51 -4.02 -11.17
C ILE A 172 -8.61 -3.23 -9.87
N ILE A 173 -9.64 -3.51 -9.07
CA ILE A 173 -9.85 -2.83 -7.78
C ILE A 173 -10.13 -3.86 -6.70
N PHE A 174 -9.32 -3.84 -5.64
CA PHE A 174 -9.56 -4.56 -4.39
C PHE A 174 -10.35 -3.66 -3.45
N ALA A 175 -11.47 -4.14 -2.94
CA ALA A 175 -12.33 -3.33 -2.10
C ALA A 175 -12.97 -4.14 -0.96
N ALA A 176 -13.38 -3.48 0.12
CA ALA A 176 -14.23 -4.13 1.12
C ALA A 176 -15.55 -4.56 0.46
N ASN A 177 -16.12 -5.66 0.94
CA ASN A 177 -17.32 -6.28 0.34
C ASN A 177 -18.45 -5.27 0.07
N GLN A 178 -18.69 -4.35 1.01
CA GLN A 178 -19.70 -3.30 0.91
C GLN A 178 -19.52 -2.31 -0.27
N HIS A 179 -18.30 -2.16 -0.79
CA HIS A 179 -18.02 -1.24 -1.91
C HIS A 179 -18.19 -1.91 -3.27
N ILE A 180 -18.18 -3.25 -3.37
CA ILE A 180 -18.33 -3.99 -4.63
C ILE A 180 -19.65 -3.62 -5.36
N PRO A 181 -20.83 -3.61 -4.70
CA PRO A 181 -22.07 -3.14 -5.34
C PRO A 181 -21.99 -1.70 -5.85
N THR A 182 -21.26 -0.82 -5.16
CA THR A 182 -21.09 0.57 -5.58
C THR A 182 -20.26 0.67 -6.84
N LEU A 183 -19.16 -0.08 -6.92
CA LEU A 183 -18.31 -0.16 -8.11
C LEU A 183 -19.06 -0.75 -9.31
N LEU A 184 -19.87 -1.79 -9.13
CA LEU A 184 -20.72 -2.34 -10.18
C LEU A 184 -21.76 -1.33 -10.70
N LYS A 185 -22.34 -0.51 -9.82
CA LYS A 185 -23.24 0.59 -10.23
C LYS A 185 -22.51 1.68 -11.03
N LEU A 186 -21.25 1.96 -10.68
CA LEU A 186 -20.42 2.96 -11.37
C LEU A 186 -19.83 2.45 -12.69
N SER A 187 -19.79 1.14 -12.91
CA SER A 187 -19.19 0.51 -14.10
C SER A 187 -19.57 1.11 -15.47
N PRO A 188 -20.80 1.61 -15.72
CA PRO A 188 -21.11 2.26 -17.00
C PRO A 188 -20.32 3.55 -17.24
N ARG A 189 -19.84 4.20 -16.17
CA ARG A 189 -19.01 5.42 -16.20
C ARG A 189 -17.52 5.14 -15.96
N THR A 190 -17.16 3.89 -15.65
CA THR A 190 -15.77 3.43 -15.46
C THR A 190 -15.48 2.18 -16.31
N PRO A 191 -15.51 2.29 -17.66
CA PRO A 191 -15.44 1.14 -18.57
C PRO A 191 -14.08 0.39 -18.55
N GLY A 192 -13.06 1.00 -17.95
CA GLY A 192 -11.74 0.40 -17.76
C GLY A 192 -11.73 -0.76 -16.77
N ILE A 193 -12.68 -0.83 -15.83
CA ILE A 193 -12.73 -1.91 -14.83
C ILE A 193 -12.99 -3.25 -15.51
N LYS A 194 -12.16 -4.24 -15.20
CA LYS A 194 -12.27 -5.63 -15.65
C LYS A 194 -12.42 -6.62 -14.50
N ILE A 195 -11.77 -6.35 -13.38
CA ILE A 195 -11.80 -7.21 -12.19
C ILE A 195 -12.13 -6.38 -10.95
N LEU A 196 -13.10 -6.86 -10.16
CA LEU A 196 -13.36 -6.39 -8.81
C LEU A 196 -13.04 -7.52 -7.83
N VAL A 197 -12.26 -7.21 -6.79
CA VAL A 197 -11.84 -8.20 -5.79
C VAL A 197 -12.34 -7.78 -4.42
N SER A 198 -13.17 -8.59 -3.78
CA SER A 198 -13.52 -8.41 -2.36
C SER A 198 -12.32 -8.77 -1.47
N LEU A 199 -11.92 -7.88 -0.57
CA LEU A 199 -10.85 -8.15 0.40
C LEU A 199 -11.29 -9.20 1.43
N ASP A 200 -12.59 -9.29 1.69
CA ASP A 200 -13.20 -10.30 2.55
C ASP A 200 -13.76 -11.45 1.73
N LYS A 201 -13.84 -12.64 2.34
CA LYS A 201 -14.49 -13.79 1.72
C LYS A 201 -15.96 -13.51 1.45
N LEU A 202 -16.42 -13.78 0.24
CA LEU A 202 -17.84 -13.64 -0.10
C LEU A 202 -18.62 -14.86 0.42
N SER A 203 -19.77 -14.62 1.05
CA SER A 203 -20.72 -15.69 1.35
C SER A 203 -21.25 -16.30 0.06
N HIS A 204 -21.74 -17.54 0.10
CA HIS A 204 -22.30 -18.19 -1.09
C HIS A 204 -23.44 -17.37 -1.72
N GLN A 205 -24.30 -16.77 -0.88
CA GLN A 205 -25.40 -15.93 -1.35
C GLN A 205 -24.90 -14.65 -2.02
N SER A 206 -23.99 -13.91 -1.37
CA SER A 206 -23.43 -12.68 -1.93
C SER A 206 -22.65 -12.97 -3.22
N ARG A 207 -21.92 -14.09 -3.26
CA ARG A 207 -21.19 -14.56 -4.43
C ARG A 207 -22.10 -14.72 -5.64
N THR A 208 -23.20 -15.47 -5.52
CA THR A 208 -24.15 -15.70 -6.61
C THR A 208 -24.69 -14.38 -7.18
N ILE A 209 -25.09 -13.45 -6.31
CA ILE A 209 -25.66 -12.16 -6.72
C ILE A 209 -24.60 -11.29 -7.43
N LEU A 210 -23.41 -11.19 -6.84
CA LEU A 210 -22.34 -10.35 -7.38
C LEU A 210 -21.75 -10.92 -8.67
N ASP A 211 -21.73 -12.25 -8.84
CA ASP A 211 -21.34 -12.90 -10.09
C ASP A 211 -22.30 -12.59 -11.22
N ALA A 212 -23.61 -12.77 -11.00
CA ALA A 212 -24.62 -12.47 -12.02
C ALA A 212 -24.53 -11.00 -12.46
N TRP A 213 -24.41 -10.08 -11.49
CA TRP A 213 -24.30 -8.66 -11.81
C TRP A 213 -22.97 -8.30 -12.47
N GLY A 214 -21.86 -8.91 -12.06
CA GLY A 214 -20.57 -8.77 -12.73
C GLY A 214 -20.64 -9.21 -14.19
N GLN A 215 -21.25 -10.36 -14.47
CA GLN A 215 -21.46 -10.86 -15.83
C GLN A 215 -22.27 -9.90 -16.70
N GLU A 216 -23.37 -9.35 -16.18
CA GLU A 216 -24.16 -8.31 -16.88
C GLU A 216 -23.34 -7.07 -17.24
N ARG A 217 -22.28 -6.77 -16.47
CA ARG A 217 -21.37 -5.64 -16.68
C ARG A 217 -20.07 -6.02 -17.39
N ASN A 218 -19.89 -7.29 -17.77
CA ASN A 218 -18.64 -7.84 -18.29
C ASN A 218 -17.43 -7.57 -17.36
N ILE A 219 -17.65 -7.73 -16.05
CA ILE A 219 -16.67 -7.56 -14.98
C ILE A 219 -16.57 -8.87 -14.20
N GLN A 220 -15.35 -9.36 -14.01
CA GLN A 220 -15.11 -10.50 -13.15
C GLN A 220 -15.12 -10.05 -11.69
N VAL A 221 -15.86 -10.76 -10.85
CA VAL A 221 -15.83 -10.54 -9.41
C VAL A 221 -15.07 -11.70 -8.75
N TRP A 222 -14.12 -11.39 -7.90
CA TRP A 222 -13.29 -12.34 -7.15
C TRP A 222 -13.33 -11.98 -5.66
N ASP A 223 -12.85 -12.86 -4.80
CA ASP A 223 -12.38 -12.51 -3.46
C ASP A 223 -10.87 -12.72 -3.33
N LEU A 224 -10.27 -12.13 -2.29
CA LEU A 224 -8.83 -12.17 -2.06
C LEU A 224 -8.32 -13.61 -1.91
N GLN A 225 -9.13 -14.51 -1.33
CA GLN A 225 -8.77 -15.91 -1.20
C GLN A 225 -8.64 -16.60 -2.56
N GLN A 226 -9.56 -16.33 -3.49
CA GLN A 226 -9.51 -16.83 -4.87
C GLN A 226 -8.29 -16.28 -5.63
N VAL A 227 -7.97 -15.00 -5.47
CA VAL A 227 -6.79 -14.38 -6.09
C VAL A 227 -5.51 -15.02 -5.57
N GLU A 228 -5.39 -15.21 -4.25
CA GLU A 228 -4.24 -15.91 -3.67
C GLU A 228 -4.13 -17.36 -4.14
N GLU A 229 -5.25 -18.11 -4.19
CA GLU A 229 -5.26 -19.49 -4.67
C GLU A 229 -4.84 -19.59 -6.14
N TYR A 230 -5.32 -18.68 -6.99
CA TYR A 230 -4.91 -18.59 -8.37
C TYR A 230 -3.42 -18.24 -8.49
N GLY A 231 -2.94 -17.29 -7.69
CA GLY A 231 -1.55 -16.88 -7.64
C GLY A 231 -0.59 -17.99 -7.18
N ARG A 232 -0.97 -18.80 -6.19
CA ARG A 232 -0.19 -19.96 -5.73
C ARG A 232 0.01 -21.00 -6.84
N LYS A 233 -0.96 -21.14 -7.74
CA LYS A 233 -0.88 -22.04 -8.91
C LYS A 233 -0.02 -21.48 -10.04
N HIS A 234 0.27 -20.19 -10.02
CA HIS A 234 0.98 -19.47 -11.07
C HIS A 234 2.12 -18.61 -10.50
N LEU A 235 2.85 -19.13 -9.50
CA LEU A 235 3.91 -18.37 -8.84
C LEU A 235 4.95 -17.87 -9.85
N VAL A 236 5.28 -16.59 -9.73
CA VAL A 236 6.34 -15.95 -10.52
C VAL A 236 7.40 -15.39 -9.58
N ASP A 237 8.66 -15.58 -9.96
CA ASP A 237 9.81 -15.04 -9.24
C ASP A 237 9.81 -13.51 -9.28
N LEU A 238 10.08 -12.91 -8.12
CA LEU A 238 10.19 -11.46 -7.96
C LEU A 238 11.32 -10.93 -8.85
N GLN A 239 10.98 -9.94 -9.68
CA GLN A 239 11.95 -9.19 -10.44
C GLN A 239 12.32 -7.91 -9.68
N PRO A 240 13.60 -7.48 -9.72
CA PRO A 240 14.00 -6.23 -9.06
C PRO A 240 13.24 -5.02 -9.59
N VAL A 241 12.60 -4.27 -8.69
CA VAL A 241 12.01 -2.96 -8.99
C VAL A 241 13.06 -1.86 -8.92
N LYS A 242 12.83 -0.74 -9.61
CA LYS A 242 13.78 0.39 -9.61
C LYS A 242 13.37 1.49 -8.62
N PRO A 243 14.32 2.21 -8.00
CA PRO A 243 13.99 3.29 -7.05
C PRO A 243 13.16 4.44 -7.63
N ASP A 244 13.29 4.74 -8.92
CA ASP A 244 12.57 5.79 -9.64
C ASP A 244 11.17 5.34 -10.13
N GLN A 245 10.84 4.06 -10.00
CA GLN A 245 9.54 3.53 -10.40
C GLN A 245 8.44 4.03 -9.46
N ILE A 246 7.33 4.52 -10.04
CA ILE A 246 6.13 4.90 -9.28
C ILE A 246 5.47 3.65 -8.70
N THR A 247 5.17 3.68 -7.39
CA THR A 247 4.57 2.56 -6.67
C THR A 247 3.23 2.88 -6.03
N THR A 248 2.92 4.16 -5.81
CA THR A 248 1.66 4.59 -5.19
C THR A 248 1.23 5.95 -5.73
N ILE A 249 -0.06 6.12 -5.94
CA ILE A 249 -0.71 7.42 -6.21
C ILE A 249 -1.63 7.74 -5.03
N CYS A 250 -1.29 8.81 -4.29
CA CYS A 250 -2.16 9.33 -3.25
C CYS A 250 -2.99 10.49 -3.81
N TYR A 251 -4.30 10.28 -3.95
CA TYR A 251 -5.20 11.36 -4.36
C TYR A 251 -5.57 12.26 -3.18
N THR A 252 -5.55 13.57 -3.43
CA THR A 252 -5.94 14.59 -2.45
C THR A 252 -7.10 15.40 -2.99
N SER A 253 -8.06 15.75 -2.12
CA SER A 253 -9.28 16.47 -2.52
C SER A 253 -9.03 17.89 -3.01
N GLY A 254 -7.87 18.49 -2.72
CA GLY A 254 -7.57 19.87 -3.06
C GLY A 254 -8.57 20.87 -2.48
N THR A 255 -8.35 22.16 -2.70
CA THR A 255 -9.31 23.21 -2.30
C THR A 255 -10.32 23.54 -3.41
N THR A 256 -10.04 23.14 -4.66
CA THR A 256 -10.88 23.36 -5.83
C THR A 256 -10.66 22.25 -6.87
N GLY A 257 -11.75 21.82 -7.52
CA GLY A 257 -11.72 20.93 -8.68
C GLY A 257 -11.59 19.44 -8.37
N ASN A 258 -11.19 18.67 -9.39
CA ASN A 258 -11.01 17.23 -9.28
C ASN A 258 -9.80 16.86 -8.41
N PRO A 259 -9.83 15.70 -7.73
CA PRO A 259 -8.70 15.22 -6.94
C PRO A 259 -7.39 15.17 -7.73
N LYS A 260 -6.28 15.53 -7.08
CA LYS A 260 -4.94 15.49 -7.70
C LYS A 260 -4.16 14.30 -7.16
N GLY A 261 -3.59 13.49 -8.06
CA GLY A 261 -2.78 12.32 -7.71
C GLY A 261 -1.32 12.70 -7.46
N ALA A 262 -0.86 12.58 -6.20
CA ALA A 262 0.55 12.69 -5.87
C ALA A 262 1.26 11.37 -6.17
N LEU A 263 2.19 11.40 -7.13
CA LEU A 263 2.98 10.23 -7.53
C LEU A 263 4.14 10.00 -6.56
N LEU A 264 4.27 8.77 -6.07
CA LEU A 264 5.30 8.39 -5.11
C LEU A 264 6.13 7.23 -5.66
N THR A 265 7.43 7.46 -5.73
CA THR A 265 8.41 6.48 -6.20
C THR A 265 8.79 5.49 -5.09
N GLN A 266 9.22 4.28 -5.47
CA GLN A 266 9.82 3.28 -4.60
C GLN A 266 10.88 3.87 -3.65
N GLY A 267 11.84 4.63 -4.19
CA GLY A 267 12.96 5.18 -3.45
C GLY A 267 12.56 6.29 -2.49
N ALA A 268 11.66 7.19 -2.89
CA ALA A 268 11.14 8.23 -2.00
C ALA A 268 10.47 7.61 -0.74
N LEU A 269 9.67 6.57 -0.92
CA LEU A 269 9.01 5.89 0.21
C LEU A 269 9.99 5.05 1.03
N ALA A 270 10.92 4.34 0.40
CA ALA A 270 11.95 3.57 1.11
C ALA A 270 12.85 4.44 1.99
N ASN A 271 13.31 5.59 1.47
CA ASN A 271 14.10 6.55 2.23
C ASN A 271 13.25 7.22 3.34
N SER A 272 11.96 7.44 3.08
CA SER A 272 11.02 7.95 4.08
C SER A 272 10.79 6.95 5.23
N ALA A 273 10.70 5.65 4.94
CA ALA A 273 10.63 4.58 5.94
C ALA A 273 11.93 4.52 6.76
N HIS A 274 13.09 4.59 6.09
CA HIS A 274 14.38 4.69 6.79
C HIS A 274 14.42 5.88 7.75
N ALA A 275 13.93 7.04 7.32
CA ALA A 275 13.85 8.25 8.15
C ALA A 275 12.89 8.14 9.35
N LEU A 276 11.94 7.17 9.38
CA LEU A 276 11.16 6.91 10.59
C LEU A 276 11.99 6.26 11.68
N THR A 277 13.05 5.54 11.32
CA THR A 277 13.94 4.88 12.28
C THR A 277 14.91 5.84 12.95
N VAL A 278 14.96 7.09 12.47
CA VAL A 278 15.83 8.14 12.98
C VAL A 278 15.28 8.70 14.29
N GLY A 279 16.10 8.69 15.33
CA GLY A 279 15.74 9.15 16.67
C GLY A 279 14.78 8.22 17.42
N LEU A 280 14.48 7.03 16.88
CA LEU A 280 13.74 6.00 17.62
C LEU A 280 14.69 5.31 18.60
N ASP A 281 14.40 5.44 19.89
CA ASP A 281 14.97 4.56 20.91
C ASP A 281 14.04 3.37 21.10
N ILE A 282 14.41 2.25 20.47
CA ILE A 282 13.71 0.97 20.57
C ILE A 282 14.63 -0.11 21.13
N GLU A 283 15.74 0.27 21.76
CA GLU A 283 16.62 -0.70 22.42
C GLU A 283 15.81 -1.49 23.45
N ASN A 284 15.74 -2.81 23.27
CA ASN A 284 15.01 -3.77 24.12
C ASN A 284 13.48 -3.73 24.02
N ILE A 285 12.88 -3.08 23.01
CA ILE A 285 11.44 -3.10 22.76
C ILE A 285 11.16 -3.77 21.40
N VAL A 286 10.16 -4.65 21.35
CA VAL A 286 9.57 -5.10 20.08
C VAL A 286 8.44 -4.12 19.74
N PRO A 287 8.67 -3.12 18.87
CA PRO A 287 7.68 -2.08 18.61
C PRO A 287 6.43 -2.69 17.97
N ARG A 288 5.26 -2.22 18.41
CA ARG A 288 3.96 -2.55 17.81
C ARG A 288 3.25 -1.25 17.48
N PHE A 289 2.80 -1.11 16.25
CA PHE A 289 2.06 0.06 15.80
C PHE A 289 0.58 -0.28 15.70
N LEU A 290 -0.27 0.63 16.19
CA LEU A 290 -1.71 0.54 16.00
C LEU A 290 -2.07 1.32 14.73
N SER A 291 -2.62 0.61 13.75
CA SER A 291 -3.14 1.21 12.53
C SER A 291 -4.45 1.96 12.82
N TYR A 292 -4.47 3.28 12.65
CA TYR A 292 -5.64 4.11 12.99
C TYR A 292 -5.96 5.21 11.98
N LEU A 293 -4.97 5.78 11.29
CA LEU A 293 -5.24 6.67 10.17
C LEU A 293 -5.54 5.83 8.93
N PRO A 294 -6.36 6.30 7.97
CA PRO A 294 -6.66 5.52 6.77
C PRO A 294 -5.38 5.12 6.01
N LEU A 295 -5.26 3.86 5.58
CA LEU A 295 -4.15 3.35 4.75
C LEU A 295 -4.08 4.03 3.38
N ALA A 296 -5.12 4.77 2.97
CA ALA A 296 -5.07 5.65 1.81
C ALA A 296 -4.22 6.92 2.04
N HIS A 297 -3.93 7.27 3.30
CA HIS A 297 -3.17 8.44 3.68
C HIS A 297 -1.68 8.15 3.79
N ILE A 298 -0.86 9.00 3.16
CA ILE A 298 0.59 8.83 3.06
C ILE A 298 1.29 8.63 4.42
N TYR A 299 0.79 9.27 5.48
CA TYR A 299 1.33 9.05 6.81
C TYR A 299 1.16 7.60 7.27
N GLU A 300 -0.03 7.01 7.07
CA GLU A 300 -0.30 5.63 7.47
C GLU A 300 0.49 4.65 6.59
N VAL A 301 0.50 4.89 5.27
CA VAL A 301 1.31 4.10 4.31
C VAL A 301 2.74 4.02 4.81
N ARG A 302 3.35 5.17 5.12
CA ARG A 302 4.74 5.28 5.57
C ARG A 302 5.02 4.47 6.85
N VAL A 303 4.10 4.46 7.81
CA VAL A 303 4.27 3.77 9.10
C VAL A 303 4.19 2.24 8.96
N HIS A 304 3.54 1.75 7.89
CA HIS A 304 3.32 0.31 7.66
C HIS A 304 4.30 -0.31 6.63
N LEU A 305 5.36 0.41 6.26
CA LEU A 305 6.44 -0.06 5.37
C LEU A 305 7.46 -0.93 6.10
#